data_AF-A0A348N0Y2-F1
#
_entry.id   AF-A0A348N0Y2-F1
#
_cell.length_a   1.000
_cell.length_b   1.000
_cell.length_c   1.000
_cell.angle_alpha   90.00
_cell.angle_beta   90.00
_cell.angle_gamma   90.00
#
_symmetry.space_group_name_H-M   'P 1'
#
loop_
_entity.id
_entity.type
_entity.pdbx_description
1 polymer ?
#
loop_
_entity_poly.entity_id
_entity_poly.type
_entity_poly.pdbx_seq_one_letter_code
_entity_poly.pdbx_strand_id
1 'polypeptide(L)' 'FGPDAAGLPQTILTSSTIEQVIRIPMQANNRSINLANSVAIICYEAWRQFDFIGGH' A
#
# COMPACT_ATOMS: atom_id res chain seq x y z
N PHE A 1 -5.59 0.85 -2.86
CA PHE A 1 -4.61 0.74 -3.97
C PHE A 1 -5.26 1.25 -5.24
N GLY A 2 -4.52 1.96 -6.10
CA GLY A 2 -5.02 2.40 -7.41
C GLY A 2 -4.55 1.47 -8.54
N PRO A 3 -5.04 1.67 -9.77
CA PRO A 3 -4.56 0.94 -10.94
C PRO A 3 -3.05 1.10 -11.16
N ASP A 4 -2.37 0.05 -11.63
CA ASP A 4 -0.90 0.02 -11.81
C ASP A 4 -0.35 1.22 -12.60
N ALA A 5 -1.05 1.65 -13.65
CA ALA A 5 -0.57 2.70 -14.54
C ALA A 5 -0.73 4.12 -13.99
N ALA A 6 -1.74 4.36 -13.14
CA ALA A 6 -2.19 5.71 -12.81
C ALA A 6 -2.21 6.01 -11.31
N GLY A 7 -2.18 4.98 -10.45
CA GLY A 7 -2.34 5.15 -9.01
C GLY A 7 -3.72 5.67 -8.62
N LEU A 8 -3.84 6.21 -7.41
CA LEU A 8 -5.09 6.81 -6.94
C LEU A 8 -5.22 8.26 -7.46
N PRO A 9 -6.42 8.70 -7.87
CA PRO A 9 -6.68 10.11 -8.15
C PRO A 9 -6.31 11.01 -6.98
N GLN A 10 -5.71 12.17 -7.28
CA GLN A 10 -5.33 13.15 -6.25
C GLN A 10 -6.52 13.57 -5.38
N THR A 11 -7.72 13.67 -5.98
CA THR A 11 -8.96 14.01 -5.28
C THR A 11 -9.33 13.00 -4.18
N ILE A 12 -8.98 11.73 -4.36
CA ILE A 12 -9.15 10.70 -3.33
C ILE A 12 -8.09 10.87 -2.25
N LEU A 13 -6.83 11.09 -2.63
CA LEU A 13 -5.71 11.25 -1.69
C LEU A 13 -5.85 12.48 -0.79
N THR A 14 -6.50 13.54 -1.27
CA THR A 14 -6.76 14.77 -0.51
C THR A 14 -8.19 14.85 0.04
N SER A 15 -8.96 13.77 -0.04
CA SER A 15 -10.34 13.76 0.48
C SER A 15 -10.33 13.91 2.00
N SER A 16 -11.22 14.75 2.52
CA SER A 16 -11.38 14.96 3.97
C SER A 16 -11.86 13.71 4.71
N THR A 17 -12.38 12.72 3.99
CA THR A 17 -12.78 11.41 4.54
C THR A 17 -11.62 10.43 4.70
N ILE A 18 -10.46 10.71 4.11
CA ILE A 18 -9.27 9.86 4.22
C ILE A 18 -8.38 10.41 5.32
N GLU A 19 -8.37 9.72 6.45
CA GLU A 19 -7.60 10.13 7.62
C GLU A 19 -6.11 9.72 7.53
N GLN A 20 -5.81 8.70 6.75
CA GLN A 20 -4.47 8.10 6.67
C GLN A 20 -4.09 7.74 5.25
N VAL A 21 -2.90 8.19 4.84
CA VAL A 21 -2.25 7.82 3.59
C VAL A 21 -0.88 7.26 3.91
N ILE A 22 -0.65 6.01 3.50
CA ILE A 22 0.62 5.31 3.72
C ILE A 22 1.33 5.06 2.39
N ARG A 23 2.65 4.86 2.45
CA ARG A 23 3.48 4.50 1.30
C ARG A 23 4.47 3.41 1.68
N ILE A 24 4.79 2.54 0.72
CA ILE A 24 5.91 1.60 0.86
C ILE A 24 7.21 2.37 0.64
N PRO A 25 8.19 2.33 1.58
CA PRO A 25 9.48 2.96 1.37
C PRO A 25 10.19 2.38 0.14
N MET A 26 10.69 3.25 -0.73
CA MET A 26 11.43 2.87 -1.93
C MET A 26 12.67 3.74 -2.09
N GLN A 27 13.73 3.19 -2.69
CA GLN A 27 14.91 3.97 -3.07
C GLN A 27 14.52 5.06 -4.08
N ALA A 28 15.21 6.20 -4.02
CA ALA A 28 15.00 7.28 -4.97
C ALA A 28 15.26 6.80 -6.41
N ASN A 29 14.51 7.35 -7.37
CA ASN A 29 14.59 7.03 -8.81
C ASN A 29 14.22 5.60 -9.22
N ASN A 30 13.73 4.75 -8.31
CA ASN A 30 13.16 3.45 -8.69
C ASN A 30 11.72 3.60 -9.20
N ARG A 31 11.36 2.76 -10.17
CA ARG A 31 9.96 2.57 -10.56
C ARG A 31 9.18 1.96 -9.40
N SER A 32 7.91 2.33 -9.28
CA SER A 32 6.97 1.70 -8.34
C SER A 32 6.99 0.18 -8.52
N ILE A 33 6.87 -0.54 -7.40
CA ILE A 33 6.67 -1.99 -7.43
C ILE A 33 5.27 -2.28 -7.99
N ASN A 34 5.08 -3.47 -8.57
CA ASN A 34 3.77 -3.84 -9.13
C ASN A 34 2.69 -3.87 -8.03
N LEU A 35 1.42 -3.76 -8.44
CA LEU A 35 0.28 -3.77 -7.54
C LEU A 35 0.21 -5.05 -6.70
N ALA A 36 0.47 -6.22 -7.29
CA ALA A 36 0.41 -7.50 -6.57
C ALA A 36 1.40 -7.56 -5.40
N ASN A 37 2.66 -7.17 -5.62
CA ASN A 37 3.68 -7.13 -4.56
C ASN A 37 3.35 -6.03 -3.54
N SER A 38 2.82 -4.89 -3.98
CA SER A 38 2.37 -3.83 -3.06
C SER A 38 1.29 -4.33 -2.11
N VAL A 39 0.28 -5.02 -2.63
CA VAL A 39 -0.80 -5.62 -1.82
C VAL A 39 -0.22 -6.68 -0.88
N ALA A 40 0.62 -7.58 -1.39
CA ALA A 40 1.25 -8.63 -0.58
C ALA A 40 2.05 -8.06 0.60
N ILE A 41 2.91 -7.06 0.37
CA ILE A 41 3.71 -6.42 1.42
C ILE A 41 2.82 -5.81 2.50
N ILE A 42 1.80 -5.05 2.11
CA ILE A 42 0.90 -4.39 3.07
C ILE A 42 0.08 -5.42 3.85
N CYS A 43 -0.44 -6.46 3.18
CA CYS A 43 -1.18 -7.53 3.85
C CYS A 43 -0.31 -8.28 4.86
N TYR A 44 0.93 -8.65 4.50
CA TYR A 44 1.82 -9.36 5.40
C TYR A 44 2.34 -8.49 6.54
N GLU A 45 2.60 -7.20 6.33
CA GLU A 45 2.96 -6.30 7.42
C GLU A 45 1.80 -6.12 8.40
N ALA A 46 0.57 -5.91 7.91
CA ALA A 46 -0.60 -5.87 8.76
C ALA A 46 -0.76 -7.20 9.52
N TRP A 47 -0.66 -8.34 8.85
CA TRP A 47 -0.78 -9.65 9.48
C TRP A 47 0.32 -9.91 10.52
N ARG A 48 1.56 -9.45 10.26
CA ARG A 48 2.68 -9.48 11.22
C ARG A 48 2.37 -8.68 12.48
N GLN A 49 1.69 -7.54 12.38
CA GLN A 49 1.26 -6.75 13.54
C GLN A 49 0.19 -7.47 14.38
N PHE A 50 -0.53 -8.41 13.76
CA PHE A 50 -1.43 -9.34 14.43
C PHE A 50 -0.77 -10.70 14.69
N ASP A 51 0.55 -10.74 14.89
CA ASP A 51 1.33 -11.95 15.21
C ASP A 51 1.04 -13.15 14.29
N PHE A 52 0.71 -12.89 13.01
CA PHE A 52 0.32 -13.90 12.03
C PHE A 52 -0.81 -14.83 12.53
N ILE A 53 -1.76 -14.32 13.32
CA ILE A 53 -2.89 -15.12 13.83
C ILE A 53 -3.58 -15.90 12.70
N GLY A 54 -3.75 -17.21 12.88
CA GLY A 54 -4.35 -18.11 11.89
C GLY A 54 -3.40 -18.59 10.79
N GLY A 55 -2.12 -18.21 10.84
CA GLY A 55 -1.06 -18.80 10.02
C GLY A 55 -0.72 -20.21 10.49
N HIS A 56 -0.28 -21.06 9.57
CA HIS A 56 0.16 -22.44 9.81
C HIS A 56 1.68 -22.57 9.71
#